data_AF-A0A6A7Y2Q5-F1
#
_entry.id   AF-A0A6A7Y2Q5-F1
#
_cell.length_a   1.000
_cell.length_b   1.000
_cell.length_c   1.000
_cell.angle_alpha   90.00
_cell.angle_beta   90.00
_cell.angle_gamma   90.00
#
_symmetry.space_group_name_H-M   'P 1'
#
loop_
_entity.id
_entity.type
_entity.pdbx_description
1 polymer ?
#
loop_
_entity_poly.entity_id
_entity_poly.type
_entity_poly.pdbx_seq_one_letter_code
_entity_poly.pdbx_strand_id
1 'polypeptide(L)'
;MILRRIPAAEHKVMPWRNGRGTTIEFARKDADDGTLLWRLSQADVTEDGPFSAFPGIDRTILLTDGPGFQLVFAGHGEADLTEPFRPVAFSGDWETAAVGVAGPCRDLNLMIARGRIAGALAVHRTAAAETVTIALPRAETSLFLALAGTWRLDGAAGSTVLAPRDLAIVEDGPLQRAPRRSRRQERASSSRSASDRRQPSERRPGSDPRGPRATPRRCATLWRRPPKSAADACNGERMRVSDARVRGTWSRSLRHGHVPCHPPGCFIRRGPQ
;
A
#
# COMPACT_ATOMS: atom_id res chain seq x y z
N MET A 1 -21.82 1.58 3.53
CA MET A 1 -20.76 1.00 2.68
C MET A 1 -21.36 0.75 1.31
N ILE A 2 -20.72 1.23 0.24
CA ILE A 2 -21.20 1.07 -1.14
C ILE A 2 -20.13 0.32 -1.91
N LEU A 3 -20.53 -0.73 -2.64
CA LEU A 3 -19.67 -1.46 -3.57
C LEU A 3 -20.04 -1.06 -5.00
N ARG A 4 -19.07 -0.59 -5.77
CA ARG A 4 -19.22 -0.26 -7.19
C ARG A 4 -18.17 -1.00 -8.00
N ARG A 5 -18.58 -1.64 -9.10
CA ARG A 5 -17.67 -2.21 -10.10
C ARG A 5 -17.58 -1.28 -11.31
N ILE A 6 -16.37 -1.08 -11.82
CA ILE A 6 -16.07 -0.41 -13.08
C ILE A 6 -15.45 -1.46 -14.02
N PRO A 7 -16.18 -1.90 -15.06
CA PRO A 7 -15.67 -2.79 -16.08
C PRO A 7 -14.46 -2.20 -16.82
N ALA A 8 -13.58 -3.07 -17.30
CA ALA A 8 -12.38 -2.69 -18.07
C ALA A 8 -12.65 -1.68 -19.22
N ALA A 9 -13.78 -1.85 -19.91
CA ALA A 9 -14.17 -1.02 -21.06
C ALA A 9 -14.64 0.39 -20.68
N GLU A 10 -14.94 0.65 -19.41
CA GLU A 10 -15.46 1.93 -18.93
C GLU A 10 -14.35 2.85 -18.38
N HIS A 11 -13.10 2.36 -18.33
CA HIS A 11 -11.99 3.19 -17.87
C HIS A 11 -11.66 4.30 -18.86
N LYS A 12 -11.25 5.45 -18.33
CA LYS A 12 -10.84 6.58 -19.14
C LYS A 12 -9.47 6.30 -19.76
N VAL A 13 -9.44 6.18 -21.09
CA VAL A 13 -8.20 6.00 -21.87
C VAL A 13 -7.76 7.34 -22.45
N MET A 14 -6.51 7.71 -22.19
CA MET A 14 -5.89 8.94 -22.65
C MET A 14 -4.67 8.59 -23.50
N PRO A 15 -4.79 8.59 -24.84
CA PRO A 15 -3.63 8.41 -25.70
C PRO A 15 -2.66 9.57 -25.50
N TRP A 16 -1.37 9.26 -25.51
CA TRP A 16 -0.35 10.28 -25.43
C TRP A 16 -0.33 11.13 -26.70
N ARG A 17 0.05 12.41 -26.58
CA ARG A 17 0.13 13.34 -27.72
C ARG A 17 1.04 12.84 -28.85
N ASN A 18 2.10 12.10 -28.52
CA ASN A 18 3.05 11.53 -29.48
C ASN A 18 2.57 10.19 -30.10
N GLY A 19 1.42 9.67 -29.67
CA GLY A 19 0.86 8.40 -30.16
C GLY A 19 1.60 7.13 -29.74
N ARG A 20 2.64 7.24 -28.91
CA ARG A 20 3.52 6.11 -28.54
C ARG A 20 3.07 5.33 -27.31
N GLY A 21 1.98 5.74 -26.68
CA GLY A 21 1.47 5.07 -25.51
C GLY A 21 0.10 5.59 -25.11
N THR A 22 -0.45 4.94 -24.09
CA THR A 22 -1.73 5.30 -23.49
C THR A 22 -1.60 5.36 -21.98
N THR A 23 -2.42 6.21 -21.38
CA THR A 23 -2.66 6.18 -19.95
C THR A 23 -4.12 5.79 -19.71
N ILE A 24 -4.34 4.74 -18.94
CA ILE A 24 -5.65 4.32 -18.46
C ILE A 24 -5.82 4.85 -17.04
N GLU A 25 -6.77 5.75 -16.82
CA GLU A 25 -7.18 6.18 -15.48
C GLU A 25 -8.30 5.27 -15.00
N PHE A 26 -8.01 4.48 -13.96
CA PHE A 26 -8.98 3.55 -13.38
C PHE A 26 -9.96 4.26 -12.46
N ALA A 27 -9.42 5.12 -11.59
CA ALA A 27 -10.20 5.94 -10.69
C ALA A 27 -9.36 7.09 -10.16
N ARG A 28 -10.05 8.17 -9.78
CA ARG A 28 -9.47 9.39 -9.24
C ARG A 28 -10.43 9.98 -8.22
N LYS A 29 -9.88 10.63 -7.19
CA LYS A 29 -10.61 11.49 -6.27
C LYS A 29 -9.89 12.83 -6.15
N ASP A 30 -10.66 13.89 -6.30
CA ASP A 30 -10.26 15.26 -6.05
C ASP A 30 -10.96 15.78 -4.78
N ALA A 31 -10.38 16.79 -4.14
CA ALA A 31 -11.04 17.58 -3.11
C ALA A 31 -12.01 18.58 -3.75
N ASP A 32 -12.87 19.20 -2.94
CA ASP A 32 -13.85 20.19 -3.41
C ASP A 32 -13.21 21.41 -4.10
N ASP A 33 -11.96 21.73 -3.75
CA ASP A 33 -11.16 22.80 -4.38
C ASP A 33 -10.45 22.36 -5.68
N GLY A 34 -10.70 21.13 -6.15
CA GLY A 34 -10.09 20.55 -7.34
C GLY A 34 -8.70 19.95 -7.13
N THR A 35 -8.16 19.99 -5.91
CA THR A 35 -6.86 19.39 -5.60
C THR A 35 -6.94 17.87 -5.72
N LEU A 36 -6.01 17.25 -6.45
CA LEU A 36 -5.87 15.78 -6.50
C LEU A 36 -5.67 15.22 -5.09
N LEU A 37 -6.51 14.27 -4.67
CA LEU A 37 -6.31 13.52 -3.43
C LEU A 37 -5.65 12.17 -3.71
N TRP A 38 -6.18 11.42 -4.67
CA TRP A 38 -5.52 10.21 -5.17
C TRP A 38 -5.92 9.88 -6.60
N ARG A 39 -5.04 9.18 -7.31
CA ARG A 39 -5.29 8.61 -8.63
C ARG A 39 -4.67 7.23 -8.75
N LEU A 40 -5.43 6.28 -9.26
CA LEU A 40 -4.93 4.99 -9.71
C LEU A 40 -4.98 4.95 -11.24
N SER A 41 -3.83 4.77 -11.87
CA SER A 41 -3.72 4.75 -13.33
C SER A 41 -2.69 3.72 -13.79
N GLN A 42 -2.78 3.28 -15.04
CA GLN A 42 -1.73 2.55 -15.73
C GLN A 42 -1.22 3.36 -16.91
N ALA A 43 0.09 3.34 -17.15
CA ALA A 43 0.71 3.95 -18.33
C ALA A 43 1.49 2.90 -19.13
N ASP A 44 1.51 3.04 -20.46
CA ASP A 44 2.53 2.40 -21.27
C ASP A 44 3.88 3.12 -21.06
N VAL A 45 5.01 2.44 -21.20
CA VAL A 45 6.36 3.03 -21.21
C VAL A 45 7.13 2.33 -22.33
N THR A 46 7.41 3.06 -23.41
CA THR A 46 7.93 2.45 -24.66
C THR A 46 9.36 2.84 -25.00
N GLU A 47 9.89 3.85 -24.31
CA GLU A 47 11.23 4.38 -24.53
C GLU A 47 11.72 5.07 -23.24
N ASP A 48 13.02 5.30 -23.19
CA ASP A 48 13.64 6.11 -22.13
C ASP A 48 13.10 7.53 -22.16
N GLY A 49 12.91 8.13 -20.99
CA GLY A 49 12.42 9.49 -20.91
C GLY A 49 12.00 9.95 -19.52
N PRO A 50 11.78 11.27 -19.37
CA PRO A 50 11.36 11.85 -18.12
C PRO A 50 9.92 11.46 -17.76
N PHE A 51 9.71 11.18 -16.49
CA PHE A 51 8.38 11.10 -15.89
C PHE A 51 7.91 12.51 -15.52
N SER A 52 6.61 12.77 -15.63
CA SER A 52 6.06 14.05 -15.17
C SER A 52 6.25 14.22 -13.65
N ALA A 53 6.66 15.41 -13.24
CA ALA A 53 6.73 15.80 -11.84
C ALA A 53 5.32 16.05 -11.26
N PHE A 54 5.11 15.64 -10.02
CA PHE A 54 3.88 15.85 -9.28
C PHE A 54 4.19 16.32 -7.86
N PRO A 55 4.45 17.63 -7.68
CA PRO A 55 4.80 18.17 -6.39
C PRO A 55 3.76 17.88 -5.31
N GLY A 56 4.20 17.49 -4.11
CA GLY A 56 3.36 17.14 -2.97
C GLY A 56 2.63 15.80 -3.08
N ILE A 57 2.94 14.98 -4.09
CA ILE A 57 2.32 13.66 -4.29
C ILE A 57 3.32 12.55 -3.95
N ASP A 58 2.90 11.58 -3.13
CA ASP A 58 3.59 10.31 -2.97
C ASP A 58 3.15 9.32 -4.05
N ARG A 59 4.11 8.68 -4.71
CA ARG A 59 3.85 7.73 -5.81
C ARG A 59 4.27 6.33 -5.40
N THR A 60 3.45 5.35 -5.77
CA THR A 60 3.80 3.93 -5.68
C THR A 60 3.52 3.30 -7.05
N ILE A 61 4.57 2.79 -7.67
CA ILE A 61 4.53 2.23 -9.02
C ILE A 61 4.89 0.74 -9.01
N LEU A 62 4.35 -0.03 -9.94
CA LEU A 62 4.73 -1.44 -10.15
C LEU A 62 4.60 -1.81 -11.63
N LEU A 63 5.51 -2.65 -12.13
CA LEU A 63 5.42 -3.23 -13.46
C LEU A 63 4.24 -4.20 -13.54
N THR A 64 3.36 -4.06 -14.53
CA THR A 64 2.26 -5.00 -14.79
C THR A 64 2.51 -5.87 -16.02
N ASP A 65 3.30 -5.40 -16.98
CA ASP A 65 3.58 -6.09 -18.24
C ASP A 65 4.88 -5.58 -18.88
N GLY A 66 5.54 -6.43 -19.67
CA GLY A 66 6.78 -6.10 -20.39
C GLY A 66 8.08 -6.41 -19.65
N PRO A 67 9.25 -6.13 -20.26
CA PRO A 67 10.57 -6.47 -19.74
C PRO A 67 11.01 -5.64 -18.51
N GLY A 68 10.34 -4.53 -18.25
CA GLY A 68 10.72 -3.58 -17.20
C GLY A 68 11.77 -2.57 -17.63
N PHE A 69 12.14 -1.70 -16.69
CA PHE A 69 13.09 -0.60 -16.87
C PHE A 69 13.61 -0.14 -15.51
N GLN A 70 14.60 0.76 -15.50
CA GLN A 70 15.09 1.38 -14.26
C GLN A 70 14.50 2.78 -14.08
N LEU A 71 14.11 3.11 -12.86
CA LEU A 71 13.73 4.45 -12.43
C LEU A 71 14.96 5.14 -11.84
N VAL A 72 15.36 6.26 -12.43
CA VAL A 72 16.42 7.13 -11.91
C VAL A 72 15.78 8.36 -11.28
N PHE A 73 16.11 8.63 -10.02
CA PHE A 73 15.63 9.78 -9.26
C PHE A 73 16.80 10.76 -9.06
N ALA A 74 16.78 11.90 -9.75
CA ALA A 74 17.89 12.83 -9.76
C ALA A 74 18.30 13.25 -8.32
N GLY A 75 19.51 12.90 -7.90
CA GLY A 75 20.02 13.17 -6.54
C GLY A 75 19.42 12.31 -5.43
N HIS A 76 18.55 11.34 -5.75
CA HIS A 76 17.83 10.49 -4.78
C HIS A 76 18.04 8.98 -5.00
N GLY A 77 18.84 8.59 -5.99
CA GLY A 77 19.20 7.20 -6.26
C GLY A 77 18.39 6.61 -7.41
N GLU A 78 18.24 5.29 -7.41
CA GLU A 78 17.57 4.54 -8.48
C GLU A 78 16.81 3.34 -7.93
N ALA A 79 15.88 2.82 -8.70
CA ALA A 79 15.15 1.59 -8.40
C ALA A 79 14.82 0.82 -9.68
N ASP A 80 15.04 -0.49 -9.66
CA ASP A 80 14.68 -1.36 -10.78
C ASP A 80 13.19 -1.69 -10.74
N LEU A 81 12.52 -1.46 -11.86
CA LEU A 81 11.13 -1.84 -12.10
C LEU A 81 11.07 -3.02 -13.07
N THR A 82 11.78 -4.10 -12.71
CA THR A 82 11.96 -5.30 -13.53
C THR A 82 11.22 -6.52 -13.00
N GLU A 83 10.80 -6.50 -11.73
CA GLU A 83 10.02 -7.57 -11.12
C GLU A 83 8.51 -7.26 -11.22
N PRO A 84 7.72 -8.06 -11.96
CA PRO A 84 6.28 -7.82 -12.10
C PRO A 84 5.57 -7.80 -10.75
N PHE A 85 4.73 -6.79 -10.58
CA PHE A 85 3.88 -6.53 -9.43
C PHE A 85 4.62 -6.32 -8.10
N ARG A 86 5.88 -5.89 -8.15
CA ARG A 86 6.61 -5.40 -6.97
C ARG A 86 6.46 -3.87 -6.85
N PRO A 87 5.85 -3.36 -5.76
CA PRO A 87 5.70 -1.92 -5.56
C PRO A 87 7.03 -1.22 -5.28
N VAL A 88 7.23 -0.07 -5.92
CA VAL A 88 8.32 0.88 -5.68
C VAL A 88 7.71 2.22 -5.30
N ALA A 89 8.03 2.71 -4.10
CA ALA A 89 7.55 3.99 -3.60
C ALA A 89 8.61 5.08 -3.82
N PHE A 90 8.19 6.26 -4.26
CA PHE A 90 9.06 7.42 -4.47
C PHE A 90 8.27 8.73 -4.37
N SER A 91 8.98 9.83 -4.16
CA SER A 91 8.35 11.16 -4.11
C SER A 91 8.05 11.65 -5.52
N GLY A 92 6.85 12.18 -5.75
CA GLY A 92 6.49 12.91 -6.96
C GLY A 92 7.19 14.27 -7.09
N ASP A 93 7.85 14.75 -6.03
CA ASP A 93 8.70 15.95 -6.07
C ASP A 93 10.02 15.70 -6.81
N TRP A 94 10.44 14.44 -6.93
CA TRP A 94 11.73 14.10 -7.53
C TRP A 94 11.66 14.12 -9.05
N GLU A 95 12.65 14.76 -9.68
CA GLU A 95 12.90 14.59 -11.10
C GLU A 95 13.24 13.11 -11.35
N THR A 96 12.37 12.45 -12.10
CA THR A 96 12.39 11.00 -12.29
C THR A 96 12.43 10.70 -13.79
N ALA A 97 13.24 9.72 -14.21
CA ALA A 97 13.28 9.23 -15.58
C ALA A 97 13.23 7.70 -15.62
N ALA A 98 12.60 7.16 -16.65
CA ALA A 98 12.78 5.77 -17.04
C ALA A 98 14.01 5.67 -17.95
N VAL A 99 14.88 4.71 -17.66
CA VAL A 99 16.06 4.40 -18.45
C VAL A 99 16.17 2.90 -18.68
N GLY A 100 16.82 2.50 -19.79
CA GLY A 100 17.00 1.09 -20.13
C GLY A 100 15.70 0.38 -20.50
N VAL A 101 14.74 1.08 -21.09
CA VAL A 101 13.48 0.52 -21.58
C VAL A 101 13.77 -0.39 -22.77
N ALA A 102 13.87 -1.70 -22.51
CA ALA A 102 14.22 -2.71 -23.51
C ALA A 102 13.06 -3.08 -24.46
N GLY A 103 11.85 -2.60 -24.17
CA GLY A 103 10.65 -2.80 -24.98
C GLY A 103 9.41 -2.21 -24.31
N PRO A 104 8.23 -2.25 -24.96
CA PRO A 104 6.99 -1.73 -24.40
C PRO A 104 6.68 -2.39 -23.05
N CYS A 105 6.56 -1.56 -22.03
CA CYS A 105 6.19 -1.94 -20.68
C CYS A 105 4.87 -1.28 -20.31
N ARG A 106 4.22 -1.81 -19.27
CA ARG A 106 3.11 -1.15 -18.60
C ARG A 106 3.36 -1.12 -17.11
N ASP A 107 3.08 0.03 -16.51
CA ASP A 107 3.16 0.19 -15.07
C ASP A 107 1.83 0.66 -14.50
N LEU A 108 1.51 0.20 -13.29
CA LEU A 108 0.43 0.72 -12.47
C LEU A 108 1.03 1.74 -11.51
N ASN A 109 0.40 2.90 -11.39
CA ASN A 109 0.84 4.00 -10.55
C ASN A 109 -0.31 4.47 -9.64
N LEU A 110 -0.10 4.35 -8.34
CA LEU A 110 -0.92 4.95 -7.30
C LEU A 110 -0.28 6.28 -6.88
N MET A 111 -1.07 7.34 -6.94
CA MET A 111 -0.68 8.68 -6.56
C MET A 111 -1.52 9.13 -5.38
N ILE A 112 -0.90 9.65 -4.32
CA ILE A 112 -1.56 10.11 -3.09
C ILE A 112 -1.06 11.50 -2.71
N ALA A 113 -1.96 12.43 -2.41
CA ALA A 113 -1.59 13.75 -1.92
C ALA A 113 -1.06 13.70 -0.48
N ARG A 114 0.24 13.96 -0.35
CA ARG A 114 0.96 13.92 0.91
C ARG A 114 0.36 14.91 1.89
N GLY A 115 0.17 14.47 3.14
CA GLY A 115 -0.36 15.31 4.22
C GLY A 115 -1.86 15.61 4.14
N ARG A 116 -2.55 15.21 3.06
CA ARG A 116 -4.01 15.32 2.94
C ARG A 116 -4.70 14.02 3.31
N ILE A 117 -4.22 12.91 2.76
CA ILE A 117 -4.73 11.57 3.03
C ILE A 117 -3.58 10.58 3.22
N ALA A 118 -3.89 9.39 3.74
CA ALA A 118 -2.99 8.26 3.75
C ALA A 118 -3.55 7.14 2.86
N GLY A 119 -2.66 6.34 2.28
CA GLY A 119 -3.03 5.17 1.51
C GLY A 119 -1.84 4.24 1.34
N ALA A 120 -2.12 3.02 0.92
CA ALA A 120 -1.11 2.01 0.67
C ALA A 120 -1.55 1.15 -0.51
N LEU A 121 -0.58 0.54 -1.17
CA LEU A 121 -0.80 -0.43 -2.23
C LEU A 121 -0.20 -1.77 -1.82
N ALA A 122 -0.98 -2.83 -1.95
CA ALA A 122 -0.53 -4.21 -1.76
C ALA A 122 -1.00 -5.06 -2.95
N VAL A 123 -0.18 -6.04 -3.32
CA VAL A 123 -0.51 -7.01 -4.36
C VAL A 123 -0.76 -8.35 -3.70
N HIS A 124 -1.91 -8.95 -4.01
CA HIS A 124 -2.27 -10.28 -3.54
C HIS A 124 -2.26 -11.27 -4.70
N ARG A 125 -1.72 -12.46 -4.46
CA ARG A 125 -1.67 -13.58 -5.41
C ARG A 125 -2.09 -14.85 -4.70
N THR A 126 -2.71 -15.76 -5.44
CA THR A 126 -3.18 -17.06 -4.93
C THR A 126 -3.19 -18.06 -6.09
N ALA A 127 -3.11 -19.35 -5.78
CA ALA A 127 -3.29 -20.37 -6.82
C ALA A 127 -4.74 -20.38 -7.32
N ALA A 128 -4.98 -21.02 -8.46
CA ALA A 128 -6.32 -21.11 -9.01
C ALA A 128 -7.29 -21.78 -8.01
N ALA A 129 -8.50 -21.21 -7.87
CA ALA A 129 -9.57 -21.68 -6.97
C ALA A 129 -9.28 -21.60 -5.47
N GLU A 130 -8.19 -20.94 -5.07
CA GLU A 130 -7.95 -20.62 -3.67
C GLU A 130 -8.68 -19.35 -3.24
N THR A 131 -8.75 -19.21 -1.93
CA THR A 131 -9.49 -18.19 -1.24
C THR A 131 -8.54 -17.42 -0.33
N VAL A 132 -8.49 -16.09 -0.50
CA VAL A 132 -7.68 -15.22 0.36
C VAL A 132 -8.60 -14.28 1.12
N THR A 133 -8.48 -14.28 2.45
CA THR A 133 -9.14 -13.29 3.30
C THR A 133 -8.15 -12.18 3.61
N ILE A 134 -8.49 -10.95 3.22
CA ILE A 134 -7.65 -9.78 3.46
C ILE A 134 -8.31 -8.94 4.55
N ALA A 135 -7.61 -8.78 5.67
CA ALA A 135 -8.02 -7.81 6.69
C ALA A 135 -7.59 -6.42 6.22
N LEU A 136 -8.55 -5.62 5.77
CA LEU A 136 -8.28 -4.25 5.39
C LEU A 136 -8.22 -3.34 6.62
N PRO A 137 -7.25 -2.41 6.69
CA PRO A 137 -7.34 -1.33 7.65
C PRO A 137 -8.59 -0.49 7.36
N ARG A 138 -9.13 0.15 8.39
CA ARG A 138 -10.29 1.04 8.22
C ARG A 138 -9.89 2.21 7.31
N ALA A 139 -10.55 2.33 6.16
CA ALA A 139 -10.30 3.35 5.15
C ALA A 139 -11.63 3.92 4.65
N GLU A 140 -11.65 5.17 4.17
CA GLU A 140 -12.84 5.74 3.53
C GLU A 140 -13.14 5.09 2.18
N THR A 141 -12.08 4.66 1.48
CA THR A 141 -12.15 4.07 0.15
C THR A 141 -11.15 2.92 0.06
N SER A 142 -11.60 1.77 -0.44
CA SER A 142 -10.76 0.62 -0.80
C SER A 142 -10.92 0.31 -2.28
N LEU A 143 -9.81 0.06 -2.96
CA LEU A 143 -9.75 -0.23 -4.40
C LEU A 143 -9.26 -1.66 -4.62
N PHE A 144 -9.96 -2.41 -5.46
CA PHE A 144 -9.59 -3.77 -5.84
C PHE A 144 -9.51 -3.86 -7.36
N LEU A 145 -8.30 -3.90 -7.90
CA LEU A 145 -8.07 -4.02 -9.34
C LEU A 145 -7.66 -5.46 -9.67
N ALA A 146 -8.41 -6.12 -10.54
CA ALA A 146 -8.03 -7.45 -11.04
C ALA A 146 -6.94 -7.32 -12.11
N LEU A 147 -5.70 -7.67 -11.78
CA LEU A 147 -4.58 -7.60 -12.73
C LEU A 147 -4.52 -8.80 -13.67
N ALA A 148 -4.80 -10.01 -13.17
CA ALA A 148 -4.82 -11.24 -13.94
C ALA A 148 -5.87 -12.22 -13.39
N GLY A 149 -6.47 -13.00 -14.28
CA GLY A 149 -7.54 -13.94 -13.94
C GLY A 149 -8.86 -13.26 -13.57
N THR A 150 -9.86 -14.08 -13.27
CA THR A 150 -11.19 -13.63 -12.83
C THR A 150 -11.33 -13.86 -11.34
N TRP A 151 -11.72 -12.81 -10.63
CA TRP A 151 -11.84 -12.80 -9.18
C TRP A 151 -13.29 -12.62 -8.77
N ARG A 152 -13.72 -13.30 -7.71
CA ARG A 152 -14.93 -12.92 -6.98
C ARG A 152 -14.46 -12.10 -5.79
N LEU A 153 -15.11 -10.96 -5.52
CA LEU A 153 -14.92 -10.11 -4.36
C LEU A 153 -16.20 -10.16 -3.52
N ASP A 154 -16.09 -10.55 -2.26
CA ASP A 154 -17.14 -10.60 -1.26
C ASP A 154 -16.74 -9.78 -0.05
N GLY A 155 -17.64 -8.94 0.42
CA GLY A 155 -17.44 -8.15 1.62
C GLY A 155 -18.77 -7.69 2.22
N ALA A 156 -18.68 -6.93 3.30
CA ALA A 156 -19.86 -6.38 3.98
C ALA A 156 -20.71 -5.47 3.07
N ALA A 157 -20.09 -4.85 2.06
CA ALA A 157 -20.74 -3.99 1.08
C ALA A 157 -21.42 -4.76 -0.07
N GLY A 158 -21.23 -6.08 -0.18
CA GLY A 158 -21.81 -6.92 -1.23
C GLY A 158 -20.81 -7.86 -1.89
N SER A 159 -21.23 -8.44 -3.02
CA SER A 159 -20.43 -9.36 -3.83
C SER A 159 -20.37 -8.89 -5.28
N THR A 160 -19.22 -9.05 -5.94
CA THR A 160 -19.05 -8.79 -7.37
C THR A 160 -18.00 -9.70 -8.00
N VAL A 161 -18.03 -9.85 -9.33
CA VAL A 161 -17.02 -10.58 -10.08
C VAL A 161 -16.21 -9.58 -10.92
N LEU A 162 -14.89 -9.66 -10.80
CA LEU A 162 -13.92 -8.84 -11.51
C LEU A 162 -13.22 -9.71 -12.56
N ALA A 163 -13.49 -9.41 -13.83
CA ALA A 163 -12.66 -9.89 -14.94
C ALA A 163 -11.31 -9.14 -14.92
N PRO A 164 -10.29 -9.61 -15.67
CA PRO A 164 -9.05 -8.86 -15.81
C PRO A 164 -9.34 -7.40 -16.20
N ARG A 165 -8.67 -6.46 -15.51
CA ARG A 165 -8.80 -5.01 -15.64
C ARG A 165 -10.07 -4.39 -15.06
N ASP A 166 -10.97 -5.16 -14.47
CA ASP A 166 -12.09 -4.58 -13.71
C ASP A 166 -11.60 -4.01 -12.38
N LEU A 167 -12.21 -2.89 -11.97
CA LEU A 167 -11.98 -2.26 -10.67
C LEU A 167 -13.23 -2.40 -9.81
N ALA A 168 -13.09 -2.85 -8.56
CA ALA A 168 -14.08 -2.63 -7.52
C ALA A 168 -13.66 -1.47 -6.62
N ILE A 169 -14.62 -0.62 -6.27
CA ILE A 169 -14.46 0.46 -5.29
C ILE A 169 -15.43 0.20 -4.15
N VAL A 170 -14.91 0.15 -2.93
CA VAL A 170 -15.70 0.06 -1.70
C VAL A 170 -15.56 1.37 -0.96
N GLU A 171 -16.66 2.05 -0.72
CA GLU A 171 -16.72 3.32 0.02
C GLU A 171 -17.42 3.12 1.37
N ASP A 172 -16.69 3.36 2.46
CA ASP A 172 -17.16 3.13 3.82
C ASP A 172 -17.70 4.41 4.49
N GLY A 173 -17.69 5.53 3.76
CA GLY A 173 -18.02 6.87 4.27
C GLY A 173 -16.87 7.50 5.06
N PRO A 174 -17.00 8.77 5.47
CA PRO A 174 -15.93 9.49 6.14
C PRO A 174 -15.54 8.83 7.46
N LEU A 175 -14.24 8.74 7.71
CA LEU A 175 -13.73 8.28 9.00
C LEU A 175 -14.02 9.36 10.04
N GLN A 176 -15.04 9.14 10.89
CA GLN A 176 -15.22 10.02 12.04
C GLN A 176 -13.97 9.94 12.92
N ARG A 177 -13.22 11.04 13.01
CA ARG A 177 -12.11 11.16 13.95
C ARG A 177 -12.69 10.96 15.36
N ALA A 178 -12.19 9.95 16.07
CA ALA A 178 -12.50 9.81 17.49
C ALA A 178 -12.17 11.15 18.17
N PRO A 179 -13.07 11.69 19.02
CA PRO A 179 -12.82 12.96 19.68
C PRO A 179 -11.49 12.86 20.44
N ARG A 180 -10.56 13.77 20.14
CA ARG A 180 -9.32 13.88 20.90
C ARG A 180 -9.72 14.11 22.35
N ARG A 181 -9.49 13.12 23.23
CA ARG A 181 -9.64 13.32 24.67
C ARG A 181 -8.75 14.49 25.03
N SER A 182 -9.37 15.58 25.50
CA SER A 182 -8.60 16.72 25.98
C SER A 182 -7.78 16.25 27.20
N ARG A 183 -6.51 16.69 27.29
CA ARG A 183 -5.64 16.46 28.46
C ARG A 183 -6.28 16.86 29.81
N ARG A 184 -7.40 17.59 29.78
CA ARG A 184 -8.18 18.01 30.95
C ARG A 184 -8.94 16.86 31.62
N GLN A 185 -9.27 15.79 30.89
CA GLN A 185 -9.98 14.63 31.46
C GLN A 185 -9.04 13.60 32.12
N GLU A 186 -7.77 13.51 31.69
CA GLU A 186 -6.77 12.60 32.32
C GLU A 186 -6.32 13.07 33.71
N ARG A 187 -6.40 14.37 34.00
CA ARG A 187 -6.13 14.91 35.35
C ARG A 187 -7.27 14.70 36.35
N ALA A 188 -8.50 14.47 35.88
CA ALA A 188 -9.65 14.23 36.76
C ALA A 188 -9.77 12.76 37.18
N SER A 189 -9.23 11.82 36.39
CA SER A 189 -9.18 10.39 36.73
C SER A 189 -7.98 10.01 37.60
N SER A 190 -6.93 10.83 37.63
CA SER A 190 -5.72 10.60 38.44
C SER A 190 -5.78 11.22 39.85
N SER A 191 -6.77 12.07 40.16
CA SER A 191 -6.92 12.70 41.49
C SER A 191 -7.79 11.90 42.47
N ARG A 192 -8.41 10.78 42.04
CA ARG A 192 -9.25 9.93 42.91
C ARG A 192 -8.50 8.78 43.60
N SER A 193 -7.20 8.62 43.37
CA SER A 193 -6.39 7.51 43.91
C SER A 193 -5.34 7.92 44.94
N ALA A 194 -5.30 9.19 45.36
CA ALA A 194 -4.31 9.71 46.32
C ALA A 194 -4.99 10.21 47.62
N SER A 195 -5.69 9.32 48.31
CA SER A 195 -6.13 9.57 49.69
C SER A 195 -6.22 8.26 50.46
N ASP A 196 -5.11 7.53 50.57
CA ASP A 196 -4.96 6.65 51.73
C ASP A 196 -3.48 6.40 52.06
N ARG A 197 -3.20 6.49 53.36
CA ARG A 197 -1.97 6.13 54.08
C ARG A 197 -0.74 7.04 53.94
N ARG A 198 -0.44 7.72 55.05
CA ARG A 198 0.85 7.60 55.76
C ARG A 198 0.75 8.18 57.19
N GLN A 199 0.96 7.33 58.19
CA GLN A 199 1.34 7.73 59.55
C GLN A 199 2.85 8.02 59.59
N PRO A 200 3.34 8.87 60.52
CA PRO A 200 4.76 9.15 60.68
C PRO A 200 5.41 8.25 61.75
N SER A 201 6.65 7.83 61.54
CA SER A 201 7.53 7.37 62.61
C SER A 201 8.91 8.02 62.48
N GLU A 202 9.47 8.33 63.64
CA GLU A 202 10.58 9.23 63.92
C GLU A 202 12.00 8.62 63.77
N ARG A 203 12.96 9.48 63.40
CA ARG A 203 14.39 9.64 63.83
C ARG A 203 15.34 8.41 63.75
N ARG A 204 16.61 8.50 63.29
CA ARG A 204 17.77 9.28 63.80
C ARG A 204 18.97 9.24 62.79
N PRO A 205 20.07 9.99 63.02
CA PRO A 205 20.96 10.51 61.97
C PRO A 205 22.34 9.83 61.86
N GLY A 206 23.07 10.09 60.76
CA GLY A 206 24.50 9.77 60.64
C GLY A 206 25.18 10.25 59.35
N SER A 207 26.03 11.29 59.50
CA SER A 207 27.30 11.58 58.81
C SER A 207 27.44 11.66 57.27
N ASP A 208 27.83 12.88 56.83
CA ASP A 208 28.56 13.32 55.61
C ASP A 208 29.99 12.66 55.52
N PRO A 209 30.89 12.86 54.50
CA PRO A 209 30.82 13.71 53.29
C PRO A 209 31.50 13.20 51.97
N ARG A 210 31.41 14.03 50.91
CA ARG A 210 32.32 14.22 49.73
C ARG A 210 32.03 13.54 48.36
N GLY A 211 31.37 14.32 47.47
CA GLY A 211 31.77 14.76 46.11
C GLY A 211 32.10 13.78 44.96
N PRO A 212 32.30 14.24 43.70
CA PRO A 212 31.81 15.46 43.04
C PRO A 212 31.03 15.18 41.72
N ARG A 213 30.47 16.27 41.19
CA ARG A 213 29.79 16.42 39.89
C ARG A 213 30.73 16.16 38.70
N ALA A 214 30.17 15.60 37.62
CA ALA A 214 30.68 15.81 36.26
C ALA A 214 29.52 16.07 35.29
N THR A 215 29.71 17.13 34.51
CA THR A 215 28.84 17.81 33.53
C THR A 215 28.69 17.08 32.18
N PRO A 216 27.72 17.49 31.33
CA PRO A 216 27.37 16.82 30.08
C PRO A 216 28.16 17.35 28.86
N ARG A 217 28.46 16.48 27.90
CA ARG A 217 28.85 16.84 26.52
C ARG A 217 28.15 15.85 25.56
N ARG A 218 27.07 16.29 24.89
CA ARG A 218 26.99 16.82 23.52
C ARG A 218 27.37 15.82 22.41
N CYS A 219 26.33 15.48 21.64
CA CYS A 219 26.25 15.30 20.19
C CYS A 219 27.50 14.86 19.43
N ALA A 220 27.41 13.66 18.84
CA ALA A 220 27.84 13.46 17.45
C ALA A 220 26.93 12.42 16.79
N THR A 221 26.18 12.91 15.81
CA THR A 221 25.32 12.18 14.89
C THR A 221 26.20 11.39 13.92
N LEU A 222 26.05 10.06 13.90
CA LEU A 222 26.60 9.19 12.86
C LEU A 222 25.53 8.15 12.51
N TRP A 223 24.69 8.48 11.51
CA TRP A 223 23.80 7.48 10.91
C TRP A 223 24.62 6.60 9.97
N ARG A 224 25.08 5.48 10.52
CA ARG A 224 25.61 4.35 9.75
C ARG A 224 24.44 3.58 9.12
N ARG A 225 24.65 3.13 7.88
CA ARG A 225 23.78 2.20 7.13
C ARG A 225 23.44 0.95 7.96
N PRO A 226 22.19 0.42 7.92
CA PRO A 226 21.91 -0.87 8.52
C PRO A 226 22.24 -2.01 7.52
N PRO A 227 22.83 -3.13 8.01
CA PRO A 227 23.00 -4.34 7.21
C PRO A 227 21.74 -5.23 7.21
N LYS A 228 21.75 -6.20 6.30
CA LYS A 228 20.70 -7.21 6.08
C LYS A 228 20.66 -8.28 7.19
N SER A 229 19.43 -8.78 7.39
CA SER A 229 18.99 -10.10 7.89
C SER A 229 18.81 -10.37 9.40
N ALA A 230 17.84 -11.27 9.62
CA ALA A 230 17.52 -12.11 10.77
C ALA A 230 16.38 -11.68 11.71
N ALA A 231 15.57 -12.70 12.01
CA ALA A 231 14.27 -12.72 12.64
C ALA A 231 14.33 -12.87 14.17
N ASP A 232 13.15 -12.73 14.76
CA ASP A 232 12.64 -13.26 16.03
C ASP A 232 12.64 -12.42 17.33
N ALA A 233 11.40 -12.33 17.83
CA ALA A 233 10.93 -12.32 19.22
C ALA A 233 11.08 -11.07 20.10
N CYS A 234 9.94 -10.40 20.32
CA CYS A 234 9.54 -10.03 21.69
C CYS A 234 8.01 -10.03 21.85
N ASN A 235 7.56 -10.56 22.98
CA ASN A 235 6.18 -10.90 23.34
C ASN A 235 5.66 -9.95 24.46
N GLY A 236 4.35 -9.73 24.52
CA GLY A 236 3.62 -8.95 25.56
C GLY A 236 3.29 -7.52 25.11
N GLU A 237 2.06 -7.01 25.16
CA GLU A 237 0.87 -7.30 25.96
C GLU A 237 -0.41 -6.97 25.19
N ARG A 238 -1.51 -7.62 25.59
CA ARG A 238 -2.86 -7.51 25.02
C ARG A 238 -3.45 -6.10 25.23
N MET A 239 -3.96 -5.52 24.16
CA MET A 239 -5.08 -4.57 24.25
C MET A 239 -6.16 -5.03 23.28
N ARG A 240 -7.31 -5.43 23.84
CA ARG A 240 -8.52 -5.78 23.07
C ARG A 240 -9.19 -4.49 22.64
N VAL A 241 -9.37 -4.33 21.32
CA VAL A 241 -10.43 -3.51 20.74
C VAL A 241 -11.08 -4.33 19.62
N SER A 242 -12.22 -4.94 19.95
CA SER A 242 -13.29 -5.34 19.03
C SER A 242 -13.86 -4.08 18.36
N ASP A 243 -14.33 -4.02 17.12
CA ASP A 243 -14.70 -5.02 16.13
C ASP A 243 -14.67 -4.34 14.74
N ALA A 244 -14.17 -5.05 13.74
CA ALA A 244 -14.62 -4.98 12.34
C ALA A 244 -14.03 -6.20 11.63
N ARG A 245 -14.56 -7.39 11.91
CA ARG A 245 -14.20 -8.59 11.17
C ARG A 245 -15.02 -8.62 9.88
N VAL A 246 -14.40 -8.31 8.74
CA VAL A 246 -14.93 -8.79 7.47
C VAL A 246 -14.63 -10.28 7.41
N ARG A 247 -15.64 -11.11 7.72
CA ARG A 247 -15.59 -12.56 7.52
C ARG A 247 -16.22 -12.85 6.16
N GLY A 248 -15.39 -13.14 5.15
CA GLY A 248 -15.84 -13.67 3.87
C GLY A 248 -15.39 -15.11 3.75
N THR A 249 -16.33 -16.04 3.58
CA THR A 249 -16.08 -17.41 3.12
C THR A 249 -16.37 -17.47 1.63
N TRP A 250 -15.54 -18.19 0.89
CA TRP A 250 -15.51 -18.11 -0.56
C TRP A 250 -15.63 -19.51 -1.15
N SER A 251 -16.56 -19.68 -2.08
CA SER A 251 -16.70 -20.91 -2.85
C SER A 251 -17.26 -20.59 -4.23
N ARG A 252 -16.83 -21.37 -5.24
CA ARG A 252 -17.28 -21.23 -6.62
C ARG A 252 -18.44 -22.18 -6.89
N SER A 253 -19.49 -21.67 -7.51
CA SER A 253 -20.48 -22.47 -8.24
C SER A 253 -19.90 -22.84 -9.61
N LEU A 254 -19.74 -24.14 -9.86
CA LEU A 254 -19.37 -24.71 -11.15
C LEU A 254 -20.59 -24.65 -12.09
N ARG A 255 -20.54 -23.81 -13.13
CA ARG A 255 -21.38 -24.03 -14.32
C ARG A 255 -20.59 -24.87 -15.31
N HIS A 256 -21.14 -26.05 -15.62
CA HIS A 256 -20.58 -27.02 -16.54
C HIS A 256 -20.60 -26.48 -17.97
N GLY A 257 -19.46 -26.56 -18.65
CA GLY A 257 -19.33 -26.44 -20.10
C GLY A 257 -18.25 -27.42 -20.54
N HIS A 258 -18.70 -28.55 -21.09
CA HIS A 258 -17.86 -29.63 -21.60
C HIS A 258 -17.11 -29.19 -22.86
N VAL A 259 -15.77 -29.28 -22.87
CA VAL A 259 -14.95 -29.48 -24.08
C VAL A 259 -13.74 -30.36 -23.69
N PRO A 260 -13.41 -31.44 -24.44
CA PRO A 260 -12.43 -32.42 -24.01
C PRO A 260 -10.98 -32.00 -24.26
N CYS A 261 -10.12 -32.37 -23.32
CA CYS A 261 -8.67 -32.25 -23.37
C CYS A 261 -8.05 -33.34 -24.26
N HIS A 262 -7.13 -32.97 -25.15
CA HIS A 262 -6.06 -33.86 -25.63
C HIS A 262 -4.71 -33.35 -25.09
N PRO A 263 -3.79 -34.24 -24.66
CA PRO A 263 -2.50 -33.87 -24.11
C PRO A 263 -1.49 -33.52 -25.22
N PRO A 264 -0.51 -32.62 -24.98
CA PRO A 264 0.55 -32.38 -25.96
C PRO A 264 1.59 -33.50 -25.90
N GLY A 265 1.64 -34.30 -26.96
CA GLY A 265 2.77 -35.18 -27.26
C GLY A 265 3.95 -34.38 -27.79
N CYS A 266 5.13 -34.65 -27.23
CA CYS A 266 6.42 -34.26 -27.78
C CYS A 266 6.58 -34.81 -29.21
N PHE A 267 6.99 -33.99 -30.17
CA PHE A 267 7.65 -34.46 -31.38
C PHE A 267 8.83 -33.55 -31.75
N ILE A 268 10.03 -34.12 -31.56
CA ILE A 268 11.27 -33.72 -32.20
C ILE A 268 11.20 -34.25 -33.64
N ARG A 269 11.43 -33.39 -34.64
CA ARG A 269 11.67 -33.84 -36.02
C ARG A 269 13.08 -33.44 -36.45
N ARG A 270 13.97 -34.43 -36.48
CA ARG A 270 15.22 -34.41 -37.25
C ARG A 270 14.88 -34.58 -38.75
N GLY A 271 15.64 -33.92 -39.63
CA GLY A 271 15.75 -34.27 -41.06
C GLY A 271 16.33 -35.69 -41.25
N PRO A 272 16.38 -36.25 -42.47
CA PRO A 272 17.19 -35.75 -43.62
C PRO A 272 16.44 -35.92 -44.98
N GLN A 273 16.93 -35.63 -46.20
CA GLN A 273 18.18 -35.17 -46.80
C GLN A 273 17.89 -34.00 -47.75
#